data_AF-A0A9P5Q5Z0-F1
#
_entry.id   AF-A0A9P5Q5Z0-F1
#
_cell.length_a   1.000
_cell.length_b   1.000
_cell.length_c   1.000
_cell.angle_alpha   90.00
_cell.angle_beta   90.00
_cell.angle_gamma   90.00
#
_symmetry.space_group_name_H-M   'P 1'
#
loop_
_entity.id
_entity.type
_entity.pdbx_description
1 polymer ?
#
loop_
_entity_poly.entity_id
_entity_poly.type
_entity_poly.pdbx_seq_one_letter_code
_entity_poly.pdbx_strand_id
1 'polypeptide(L)'
;MATKCGASESCSLIVDVILRSSDGEQFGAHSKNLEMYSDAFPAAGSTIPPDGDIVELTENAQIIQLMLCFTHNMPPPDLSSLDMPTLFALGEPVNLKYGMRYASECVSKEINKRVATYANPLEILAYKTKVADVSLIDEVARRTMSISVEDVVPVLVNLETFRTWIRYREKWQLMLVQYRQALTQYSQSHRGVSSAIRDDLPRTSDLIGLPSMTTVLSAMAVHTQVNTYSPITLVPAEIGARESAADRVFGVVDQFPLWKDFL
;
A
#
# COMPACT_ATOMS: atom_id res chain seq x y z
N MET A 1 -37.81 22.26 6.62
CA MET A 1 -37.80 21.57 5.31
C MET A 1 -37.30 20.16 5.56
N ALA A 2 -37.92 19.13 4.98
CA ALA A 2 -37.39 17.77 5.10
C ALA A 2 -36.03 17.70 4.37
N THR A 3 -34.96 17.39 5.08
CA THR A 3 -33.63 17.24 4.51
C THR A 3 -33.64 16.02 3.58
N LYS A 4 -33.15 16.17 2.35
CA LYS A 4 -33.03 15.05 1.40
C LYS A 4 -31.99 14.05 1.87
N CYS A 5 -32.09 12.82 1.39
CA CYS A 5 -31.06 11.80 1.60
C CYS A 5 -29.71 12.28 1.05
N GLY A 6 -28.65 12.20 1.85
CA GLY A 6 -27.31 12.60 1.48
C GLY A 6 -26.61 11.66 0.50
N ALA A 7 -27.08 10.42 0.37
CA ALA A 7 -26.48 9.42 -0.53
C ALA A 7 -26.93 9.56 -1.99
N SER A 8 -28.19 9.93 -2.22
CA SER A 8 -28.75 10.07 -3.56
C SER A 8 -30.01 10.92 -3.55
N GLU A 9 -30.16 11.78 -4.55
CA GLU A 9 -31.38 12.55 -4.79
C GLU A 9 -32.58 11.69 -5.18
N SER A 10 -32.35 10.49 -5.69
CA SER A 10 -33.40 9.54 -6.10
C SER A 10 -33.84 8.61 -4.97
N CYS A 11 -33.29 8.76 -3.76
CA CYS A 11 -33.68 7.93 -2.62
C CYS A 11 -35.11 8.25 -2.19
N SER A 12 -35.97 7.23 -2.12
CA SER A 12 -37.37 7.33 -1.71
C SER A 12 -37.61 6.93 -0.24
N LEU A 13 -36.57 6.50 0.48
CA LEU A 13 -36.68 6.14 1.88
C LEU A 13 -36.92 7.39 2.73
N ILE A 14 -37.68 7.22 3.81
CA ILE A 14 -37.94 8.30 4.77
C ILE A 14 -36.66 8.58 5.54
N VAL A 15 -36.23 9.85 5.54
CA VAL A 15 -35.12 10.32 6.37
C VAL A 15 -35.59 10.39 7.82
N ASP A 16 -34.87 9.70 8.71
CA ASP A 16 -35.18 9.59 10.15
C ASP A 16 -34.02 10.08 11.04
N VAL A 17 -32.88 10.44 10.45
CA VAL A 17 -31.74 11.03 11.15
C VAL A 17 -31.08 12.10 10.28
N ILE A 18 -30.61 13.17 10.93
CA ILE A 18 -29.82 14.23 10.30
C ILE A 18 -28.39 14.15 10.83
N LEU A 19 -27.44 14.03 9.92
CA LEU A 19 -26.01 14.11 10.22
C LEU A 19 -25.52 15.51 9.86
N ARG A 20 -24.64 16.11 10.67
CA ARG A 20 -23.95 17.36 10.34
C ARG A 20 -22.45 17.14 10.30
N SER A 21 -21.84 17.60 9.22
CA SER A 21 -20.40 17.57 9.02
C SER A 21 -19.69 18.62 9.87
N SER A 22 -18.37 18.49 9.99
CA SER A 22 -17.54 19.48 10.71
C SER A 22 -17.47 20.84 10.02
N ASP A 23 -17.76 20.91 8.72
CA ASP A 23 -17.93 22.16 7.95
C ASP A 23 -19.39 22.66 7.91
N GLY A 24 -20.30 22.03 8.65
CA GLY A 24 -21.65 22.53 8.94
C GLY A 24 -22.74 22.13 7.95
N GLU A 25 -22.41 21.36 6.91
CA GLU A 25 -23.40 20.81 5.98
C GLU A 25 -24.23 19.69 6.64
N GLN A 26 -25.49 19.59 6.25
CA GLN A 26 -26.44 18.64 6.82
C GLN A 26 -26.90 17.60 5.80
N PHE A 27 -26.92 16.34 6.21
CA PHE A 27 -27.28 15.21 5.38
C PHE A 27 -28.44 14.45 6.02
N GLY A 28 -29.51 14.21 5.27
CA GLY A 28 -30.51 13.22 5.67
C GLY A 28 -29.95 11.82 5.51
N ALA A 29 -30.18 10.95 6.47
CA ALA A 29 -29.79 9.54 6.38
C ALA A 29 -30.89 8.63 6.95
N HIS A 30 -30.63 7.32 6.91
CA HIS A 30 -31.57 6.29 7.35
C HIS A 30 -30.91 5.45 8.43
N SER A 31 -31.42 5.53 9.65
CA SER A 31 -30.88 4.83 10.84
C SER A 31 -30.71 3.33 10.58
N LYS A 32 -31.67 2.71 9.89
CA LYS A 32 -31.62 1.28 9.52
C LYS A 32 -30.48 0.93 8.58
N ASN A 33 -30.14 1.81 7.64
CA ASN A 33 -29.02 1.61 6.73
C ASN A 33 -27.69 1.80 7.48
N LEU A 34 -27.60 2.83 8.34
CA LEU A 34 -26.43 3.05 9.17
C LEU A 34 -26.17 1.84 10.08
N GLU A 35 -27.19 1.31 10.75
CA GLU A 35 -27.11 0.06 11.54
C GLU A 35 -26.61 -1.12 10.71
N MET A 36 -27.12 -1.29 9.48
CA MET A 36 -26.82 -2.48 8.67
C MET A 36 -25.40 -2.48 8.08
N TYR A 37 -24.88 -1.30 7.72
CA TYR A 37 -23.64 -1.16 6.96
C TYR A 37 -22.47 -0.61 7.78
N SER A 38 -22.63 -0.45 9.09
CA SER A 38 -21.59 0.04 9.99
C SER A 38 -21.65 -0.69 11.33
N ASP A 39 -20.51 -0.76 12.03
CA ASP A 39 -20.41 -1.38 13.35
C ASP A 39 -20.57 -0.33 14.49
N ALA A 40 -20.70 0.97 14.16
CA ALA A 40 -20.63 2.06 15.14
C ALA A 40 -21.97 2.76 15.42
N PHE A 41 -22.95 2.66 14.51
CA PHE A 41 -24.26 3.27 14.74
C PHE A 41 -25.16 2.34 15.57
N PRO A 42 -25.98 2.89 16.48
CA PRO A 42 -26.86 2.09 17.31
C PRO A 42 -27.96 1.42 16.47
N ALA A 43 -28.56 0.36 17.01
CA ALA A 43 -29.69 -0.29 16.36
C ALA A 43 -30.83 0.71 16.10
N ALA A 44 -31.46 0.66 14.93
CA ALA A 44 -32.54 1.57 14.57
C ALA A 44 -33.67 1.48 15.60
N GLY A 45 -34.13 2.64 16.10
CA GLY A 45 -35.15 2.75 17.14
C GLY A 45 -34.69 2.42 18.56
N SER A 46 -33.42 2.03 18.78
CA SER A 46 -32.87 1.82 20.13
C SER A 46 -32.47 3.11 20.84
N THR A 47 -32.30 4.19 20.06
CA THR A 47 -32.13 5.54 20.56
C THR A 47 -33.32 6.36 20.11
N ILE A 48 -33.91 7.10 21.04
CA ILE A 48 -34.84 8.19 20.71
C ILE A 48 -33.92 9.41 20.66
N PRO A 49 -33.54 9.92 19.48
CA PRO A 49 -32.95 11.25 19.44
C PRO A 49 -33.97 12.18 20.10
N PRO A 50 -33.61 12.97 21.12
CA PRO A 50 -34.41 14.13 21.51
C PRO A 50 -34.89 14.82 20.24
N ASP A 51 -36.19 15.12 20.15
CA ASP A 51 -36.83 15.57 18.91
C ASP A 51 -35.97 16.60 18.16
N GLY A 52 -35.44 16.22 17.00
CA GLY A 52 -34.64 17.10 16.13
C GLY A 52 -33.12 17.11 16.36
N ASP A 53 -32.56 16.18 17.13
CA ASP A 53 -31.12 16.11 17.34
C ASP A 53 -30.35 15.81 16.04
N ILE A 54 -29.49 16.76 15.69
CA ILE A 54 -28.52 16.68 14.62
C ILE A 54 -27.30 15.94 15.17
N VAL A 55 -26.90 14.86 14.52
CA VAL A 55 -25.70 14.08 14.90
C VAL A 55 -24.47 14.75 14.31
N GLU A 56 -23.66 15.34 15.17
CA GLU A 56 -22.39 15.97 14.79
C GLU A 56 -21.32 14.92 14.48
N LEU A 57 -20.76 14.98 13.27
CA LEU A 57 -19.65 14.16 12.83
C LEU A 57 -18.39 15.02 12.67
N THR A 58 -17.23 14.41 12.91
CA THR A 58 -15.92 15.10 12.78
C THR A 58 -15.45 15.19 11.33
N GLU A 59 -16.01 14.36 10.47
CA GLU A 59 -15.71 14.30 9.04
C GLU A 59 -16.34 15.49 8.30
N ASN A 60 -15.70 15.93 7.22
CA ASN A 60 -16.23 16.99 6.37
C ASN A 60 -17.40 16.49 5.49
N ALA A 61 -18.08 17.42 4.83
CA ALA A 61 -19.21 17.13 3.95
C ALA A 61 -18.91 16.04 2.90
N GLN A 62 -17.77 16.16 2.20
CA GLN A 62 -17.38 15.25 1.12
C GLN A 62 -17.21 13.81 1.62
N ILE A 63 -16.54 13.61 2.76
CA ILE A 63 -16.31 12.28 3.33
C ILE A 63 -17.62 11.65 3.81
N ILE A 64 -18.49 12.44 4.46
CA ILE A 64 -19.80 11.95 4.91
C ILE A 64 -20.66 11.54 3.71
N GLN A 65 -20.69 12.34 2.65
CA GLN A 65 -21.43 12.01 1.44
C GLN A 65 -20.94 10.67 0.83
N LEU A 66 -19.62 10.50 0.70
CA LEU A 66 -19.04 9.24 0.20
C LEU A 66 -19.41 8.05 1.09
N MET A 67 -19.35 8.20 2.41
CA MET A 67 -19.77 7.15 3.35
C MET A 67 -21.25 6.80 3.16
N LEU A 68 -22.13 7.80 3.04
CA LEU A 68 -23.57 7.57 2.85
C LEU A 68 -23.88 6.82 1.54
N CYS A 69 -23.09 7.01 0.48
CA CYS A 69 -23.22 6.21 -0.73
C CYS A 69 -23.00 4.70 -0.46
N PHE A 70 -22.10 4.34 0.46
CA PHE A 70 -21.83 2.94 0.83
C PHE A 70 -22.87 2.33 1.78
N THR A 71 -23.78 3.11 2.36
CA THR A 71 -24.85 2.60 3.22
C THR A 71 -26.14 2.33 2.46
N HIS A 72 -26.13 2.48 1.14
CA HIS A 72 -27.25 2.18 0.28
C HIS A 72 -26.95 0.97 -0.59
N ASN A 73 -28.00 0.22 -0.95
CA ASN A 73 -27.89 -0.86 -1.92
C ASN A 73 -27.83 -0.30 -3.36
N MET A 74 -26.79 0.49 -3.62
CA MET A 74 -26.48 1.11 -4.90
C MET A 74 -25.05 0.71 -5.31
N PRO A 75 -24.68 0.88 -6.60
CA PRO A 75 -23.29 0.75 -7.00
C PRO A 75 -22.39 1.64 -6.13
N PRO A 76 -21.20 1.16 -5.71
CA PRO A 76 -20.28 1.96 -4.92
C PRO A 76 -19.87 3.21 -5.71
N PRO A 77 -19.58 4.34 -5.01
CA PRO A 77 -19.09 5.54 -5.67
C PRO A 77 -17.76 5.25 -6.38
N ASP A 78 -17.52 5.94 -7.49
CA ASP A 78 -16.26 5.83 -8.20
C ASP A 78 -15.12 6.52 -7.41
N LEU A 79 -14.27 5.70 -6.81
CA LEU A 79 -13.10 6.16 -6.05
C LEU A 79 -11.90 6.50 -6.96
N SER A 80 -11.93 6.12 -8.24
CA SER A 80 -10.79 6.28 -9.14
C SER A 80 -10.48 7.74 -9.48
N SER A 81 -11.48 8.61 -9.37
CA SER A 81 -11.36 10.05 -9.60
C SER A 81 -10.87 10.84 -8.38
N LEU A 82 -10.90 10.24 -7.18
CA LEU A 82 -10.49 10.91 -5.95
C LEU A 82 -8.96 11.01 -5.88
N ASP A 83 -8.45 12.07 -5.26
CA ASP A 83 -7.03 12.19 -4.94
C ASP A 83 -6.65 11.31 -3.72
N MET A 84 -5.35 11.09 -3.51
CA MET A 84 -4.86 10.27 -2.40
C MET A 84 -5.22 10.84 -1.02
N PRO A 85 -5.11 12.16 -0.76
CA PRO A 85 -5.57 12.74 0.51
C PRO A 85 -7.04 12.46 0.82
N THR A 86 -7.94 12.57 -0.16
CA THR A 86 -9.36 12.24 0.03
C THR A 86 -9.56 10.75 0.28
N LEU A 87 -8.81 9.87 -0.40
CA LEU A 87 -8.86 8.42 -0.13
C LEU A 87 -8.40 8.08 1.29
N PHE A 88 -7.33 8.71 1.80
CA PHE A 88 -6.88 8.53 3.18
C PHE A 88 -7.92 9.04 4.18
N ALA A 89 -8.47 10.23 3.92
CA ALA A 89 -9.49 10.86 4.76
C ALA A 89 -10.82 10.08 4.77
N LEU A 90 -11.16 9.37 3.69
CA LEU A 90 -12.28 8.42 3.67
C LEU A 90 -11.91 7.12 4.38
N GLY A 91 -10.72 6.59 4.11
CA GLY A 91 -10.24 5.31 4.58
C GLY A 91 -10.16 5.19 6.10
N GLU A 92 -9.72 6.24 6.78
CA GLU A 92 -9.63 6.28 8.24
C GLU A 92 -11.00 6.07 8.94
N PRO A 93 -12.02 6.91 8.71
CA PRO A 93 -13.31 6.74 9.37
C PRO A 93 -14.00 5.43 8.98
N VAL A 94 -13.93 4.99 7.72
CA VAL A 94 -14.58 3.73 7.31
C VAL A 94 -13.94 2.51 7.94
N ASN A 95 -12.61 2.50 8.14
CA ASN A 95 -11.91 1.38 8.78
C ASN A 95 -11.97 1.45 10.31
N LEU A 96 -11.60 2.59 10.90
CA LEU A 96 -11.29 2.69 12.33
C LEU A 96 -12.44 3.18 13.19
N LYS A 97 -13.34 4.01 12.64
CA LYS A 97 -14.38 4.68 13.42
C LYS A 97 -15.75 4.03 13.25
N TYR A 98 -16.13 3.74 12.01
CA TYR A 98 -17.48 3.28 11.68
C TYR A 98 -17.54 1.80 11.30
N GLY A 99 -16.41 1.11 11.11
CA GLY A 99 -16.38 -0.33 10.80
C GLY A 99 -17.10 -0.70 9.49
N MET A 100 -17.09 0.20 8.51
CA MET A 100 -17.74 0.01 7.21
C MET A 100 -16.88 -0.87 6.30
N ARG A 101 -16.98 -2.19 6.47
CA ARG A 101 -16.08 -3.18 5.84
C ARG A 101 -16.04 -3.10 4.31
N TYR A 102 -17.20 -3.00 3.66
CA TYR A 102 -17.27 -2.93 2.21
C TYR A 102 -16.60 -1.66 1.65
N ALA A 103 -16.88 -0.50 2.25
CA ALA A 103 -16.21 0.76 1.91
C ALA A 103 -14.69 0.68 2.13
N SER A 104 -14.27 0.09 3.25
CA SER A 104 -12.88 -0.12 3.61
C SER A 104 -12.12 -0.94 2.57
N GLU A 105 -12.72 -2.03 2.09
CA GLU A 105 -12.14 -2.85 1.01
C GLU A 105 -12.04 -2.07 -0.31
N CYS A 106 -13.05 -1.30 -0.67
CA CYS A 106 -13.04 -0.46 -1.87
C CYS A 106 -11.90 0.58 -1.82
N VAL A 107 -11.72 1.25 -0.68
CA VAL A 107 -10.64 2.21 -0.47
C VAL A 107 -9.27 1.54 -0.52
N SER A 108 -9.08 0.41 0.18
CA SER A 108 -7.81 -0.33 0.17
C SER A 108 -7.44 -0.82 -1.24
N LYS A 109 -8.40 -1.35 -2.00
CA LYS A 109 -8.21 -1.75 -3.40
C LYS A 109 -7.76 -0.57 -4.27
N GLU A 110 -8.37 0.59 -4.10
CA GLU A 110 -8.02 1.77 -4.90
C GLU A 110 -6.64 2.35 -4.54
N ILE A 111 -6.29 2.38 -3.26
CA ILE A 111 -4.94 2.76 -2.80
C ILE A 111 -3.89 1.77 -3.35
N ASN A 112 -4.17 0.47 -3.32
CA ASN A 112 -3.25 -0.57 -3.79
C ASN A 112 -2.91 -0.43 -5.28
N LYS A 113 -3.87 -0.04 -6.13
CA LYS A 113 -3.61 0.23 -7.56
C LYS A 113 -2.60 1.36 -7.79
N ARG A 114 -2.44 2.25 -6.81
CA ARG A 114 -1.64 3.48 -6.91
C ARG A 114 -0.33 3.39 -6.14
N VAL A 115 -0.07 2.27 -5.43
CA VAL A 115 1.16 2.05 -4.67
C VAL A 115 2.40 2.23 -5.53
N ALA A 116 2.40 1.78 -6.78
CA ALA A 116 3.57 1.88 -7.65
C ALA A 116 3.77 3.30 -8.23
N THR A 117 2.68 4.04 -8.47
CA THR A 117 2.68 5.29 -9.24
C THR A 117 2.61 6.54 -8.39
N TYR A 118 2.14 6.45 -7.14
CA TYR A 118 2.00 7.61 -6.28
C TYR A 118 3.35 8.17 -5.85
N ALA A 119 3.48 9.50 -5.90
CA ALA A 119 4.75 10.20 -5.69
C ALA A 119 5.26 10.12 -4.24
N ASN A 120 4.37 10.11 -3.25
CA ASN A 120 4.75 10.11 -1.84
C ASN A 120 4.47 8.76 -1.15
N PRO A 121 5.41 7.80 -1.21
CA PRO A 121 5.22 6.49 -0.57
C PRO A 121 5.16 6.55 0.97
N LEU A 122 5.69 7.62 1.60
CA LEU A 122 5.61 7.75 3.07
C LEU A 122 4.20 7.98 3.56
N GLU A 123 3.39 8.76 2.84
CA GLU A 123 1.99 8.97 3.20
C GLU A 123 1.20 7.67 3.10
N ILE A 124 1.46 6.85 2.09
CA ILE A 124 0.85 5.52 1.97
C ILE A 124 1.27 4.63 3.15
N LEU A 125 2.56 4.65 3.52
CA LEU A 125 3.06 3.85 4.64
C LEU A 125 2.40 4.27 5.96
N ALA A 126 2.34 5.57 6.21
CA ALA A 126 1.69 6.14 7.39
C ALA A 126 0.22 5.74 7.46
N TYR A 127 -0.51 5.89 6.35
CA TYR A 127 -1.91 5.48 6.26
C TYR A 127 -2.08 3.99 6.50
N LYS A 128 -1.37 3.13 5.76
CA LYS A 128 -1.53 1.67 5.84
C LYS A 128 -1.24 1.13 7.23
N THR A 129 -0.19 1.61 7.88
CA THR A 129 0.14 1.21 9.25
C THR A 129 -0.91 1.71 10.25
N LYS A 130 -1.43 2.92 10.07
CA LYS A 130 -2.52 3.47 10.89
C LYS A 130 -3.79 2.62 10.82
N VAL A 131 -4.16 2.12 9.64
CA VAL A 131 -5.36 1.26 9.46
C VAL A 131 -5.07 -0.24 9.54
N ALA A 132 -3.86 -0.63 9.93
CA ALA A 132 -3.39 -2.01 9.99
C ALA A 132 -3.54 -2.80 8.67
N ASP A 133 -3.47 -2.13 7.52
CA ASP A 133 -3.51 -2.74 6.19
C ASP A 133 -2.09 -3.16 5.75
N VAL A 134 -1.80 -4.45 5.89
CA VAL A 134 -0.50 -5.04 5.50
C VAL A 134 -0.40 -5.38 4.01
N SER A 135 -1.44 -5.14 3.21
CA SER A 135 -1.38 -5.41 1.76
C SER A 135 -0.37 -4.50 1.07
N LEU A 136 0.53 -5.09 0.28
CA LEU A 136 1.63 -4.40 -0.42
C LEU A 136 2.55 -3.57 0.50
N ILE A 137 2.52 -3.79 1.82
CA ILE A 137 3.24 -2.95 2.78
C ILE A 137 4.76 -2.99 2.56
N ASP A 138 5.30 -4.15 2.17
CA ASP A 138 6.71 -4.30 1.80
C ASP A 138 7.09 -3.48 0.57
N GLU A 139 6.22 -3.42 -0.44
CA GLU A 139 6.45 -2.61 -1.63
C GLU A 139 6.49 -1.13 -1.26
N VAL A 140 5.54 -0.68 -0.47
CA VAL A 140 5.50 0.70 0.03
C VAL A 140 6.74 1.01 0.86
N ALA A 141 7.08 0.16 1.83
CA ALA A 141 8.23 0.33 2.70
C ALA A 141 9.53 0.46 1.88
N ARG A 142 9.76 -0.42 0.90
CA ARG A 142 10.92 -0.34 -0.01
C ARG A 142 11.04 1.01 -0.70
N ARG A 143 9.94 1.58 -1.18
CA ARG A 143 9.92 2.89 -1.85
C ARG A 143 10.32 4.05 -0.94
N THR A 144 10.32 3.86 0.38
CA THR A 144 10.75 4.87 1.36
C THR A 144 12.22 4.76 1.76
N MET A 145 12.95 3.73 1.32
CA MET A 145 14.30 3.43 1.82
C MET A 145 15.37 4.47 1.43
N SER A 146 15.13 5.21 0.35
CA SER A 146 15.99 6.33 -0.09
C SER A 146 15.72 7.64 0.64
N ILE A 147 14.65 7.71 1.45
CA ILE A 147 14.25 8.94 2.14
C ILE A 147 15.09 9.13 3.41
N SER A 148 15.39 10.39 3.72
CA SER A 148 16.15 10.78 4.91
C SER A 148 15.35 10.49 6.18
N VAL A 149 16.02 10.33 7.32
CA VAL A 149 15.30 10.12 8.59
C VAL A 149 14.59 11.42 8.99
N GLU A 150 15.21 12.55 8.69
CA GLU A 150 14.70 13.90 8.92
C GLU A 150 13.33 14.12 8.26
N ASP A 151 13.14 13.63 7.02
CA ASP A 151 11.88 13.74 6.29
C ASP A 151 10.82 12.72 6.75
N VAL A 152 11.24 11.60 7.33
CA VAL A 152 10.35 10.51 7.79
C VAL A 152 9.71 10.84 9.13
N VAL A 153 10.46 11.43 10.06
CA VAL A 153 10.01 11.79 11.41
C VAL A 153 8.70 12.58 11.44
N PRO A 154 8.48 13.63 10.62
CA PRO A 154 7.23 14.37 10.66
C PRO A 154 6.02 13.59 10.12
N VAL A 155 6.24 12.54 9.32
CA VAL A 155 5.16 11.76 8.67
C VAL A 155 4.80 10.52 9.50
N LEU A 156 5.80 9.78 9.98
CA LEU A 156 5.60 8.58 10.81
C LEU A 156 5.55 8.95 12.29
N VAL A 157 4.51 9.69 12.68
CA VAL A 157 4.32 10.18 14.05
C VAL A 157 4.08 9.07 15.08
N ASN A 158 3.60 7.90 14.63
CA ASN A 158 3.45 6.74 15.49
C ASN A 158 4.83 6.13 15.77
N LEU A 159 5.22 6.10 17.05
CA LEU A 159 6.53 5.63 17.49
C LEU A 159 6.80 4.16 17.16
N GLU A 160 5.77 3.30 17.18
CA GLU A 160 5.89 1.89 16.82
C GLU A 160 6.15 1.75 15.32
N THR A 161 5.34 2.39 14.48
CA THR A 161 5.56 2.46 13.03
C THR A 161 6.95 2.97 12.68
N PHE A 162 7.41 4.03 13.34
CA PHE A 162 8.74 4.59 13.11
C PHE A 162 9.86 3.60 13.51
N ARG A 163 9.72 2.91 14.65
CA ARG A 163 10.66 1.87 15.08
C ARG A 163 10.72 0.71 14.10
N THR A 164 9.56 0.24 13.63
CA THR A 164 9.45 -0.79 12.60
C THR A 164 10.15 -0.36 11.31
N TRP A 165 9.90 0.88 10.87
CA TRP A 165 10.53 1.44 9.68
C TRP A 165 12.06 1.54 9.80
N ILE A 166 12.60 2.00 10.95
CA ILE A 166 14.06 2.06 11.18
C ILE A 166 14.67 0.66 11.08
N ARG A 167 14.11 -0.33 11.77
CA ARG A 167 14.63 -1.71 11.77
C ARG A 167 14.59 -2.32 10.37
N TYR A 168 13.48 -2.10 9.65
CA TYR A 168 13.34 -2.50 8.26
C TYR A 168 14.43 -1.86 7.39
N ARG A 169 14.66 -0.54 7.54
CA ARG A 169 15.67 0.22 6.79
C ARG A 169 17.10 -0.25 7.05
N GLU A 170 17.46 -0.46 8.31
CA GLU A 170 18.80 -0.94 8.67
C GLU A 170 19.09 -2.31 8.04
N LYS A 171 18.13 -3.25 8.17
CA LYS A 171 18.26 -4.57 7.55
C LYS A 171 18.29 -4.48 6.04
N TRP A 172 17.42 -3.64 5.44
CA TRP A 172 17.38 -3.41 3.99
C TRP A 172 18.72 -2.90 3.46
N GLN A 173 19.31 -1.90 4.11
CA GLN A 173 20.60 -1.32 3.71
C GLN A 173 21.74 -2.34 3.82
N LEU A 174 21.77 -3.12 4.91
CA LEU A 174 22.74 -4.19 5.08
C LEU A 174 22.64 -5.22 3.94
N MET A 175 21.42 -5.67 3.63
CA MET A 175 21.20 -6.64 2.56
C MET A 175 21.53 -6.07 1.17
N LEU A 176 21.24 -4.80 0.93
CA LEU A 176 21.58 -4.13 -0.32
C LEU A 176 23.11 -4.05 -0.54
N VAL A 177 23.90 -3.85 0.50
CA VAL A 177 25.37 -3.88 0.41
C VAL A 177 25.85 -5.29 0.06
N GLN A 178 25.35 -6.31 0.75
CA GLN A 178 25.71 -7.71 0.48
C GLN A 178 25.33 -8.12 -0.95
N TYR A 179 24.15 -7.68 -1.40
CA TYR A 179 23.65 -7.95 -2.75
C TYR A 179 24.58 -7.35 -3.81
N ARG A 180 24.98 -6.09 -3.63
CA ARG A 180 25.94 -5.42 -4.52
C ARG A 180 27.30 -6.10 -4.55
N GLN A 181 27.78 -6.60 -3.40
CA GLN A 181 29.02 -7.37 -3.33
C GLN A 181 28.91 -8.71 -4.06
N ALA A 182 27.83 -9.45 -3.84
CA ALA A 182 27.56 -10.71 -4.52
C ALA A 182 27.47 -10.52 -6.04
N LEU A 183 26.77 -9.48 -6.51
CA LEU A 183 26.70 -9.11 -7.92
C LEU A 183 28.08 -8.75 -8.51
N THR A 184 28.89 -8.00 -7.76
CA THR A 184 30.23 -7.62 -8.21
C THR A 184 31.14 -8.84 -8.35
N GLN A 185 31.12 -9.75 -7.38
CA GLN A 185 31.85 -11.02 -7.43
C GLN A 185 31.38 -11.86 -8.61
N TYR A 186 30.06 -11.99 -8.80
CA TYR A 186 29.47 -12.67 -9.94
C TYR A 186 29.99 -12.07 -11.26
N SER A 187 29.91 -10.75 -11.43
CA SER A 187 30.41 -10.07 -12.63
C SER A 187 31.91 -10.31 -12.88
N GLN A 188 32.74 -10.27 -11.83
CA GLN A 188 34.18 -10.49 -11.93
C GLN A 188 34.54 -11.92 -12.33
N SER A 189 33.79 -12.92 -11.84
CA SER A 189 33.93 -14.33 -12.23
C SER A 189 33.46 -14.62 -13.65
N HIS A 190 32.79 -13.66 -14.31
CA HIS A 190 32.18 -13.80 -15.63
C HIS A 190 32.61 -12.71 -16.64
N ARG A 191 33.90 -12.27 -16.59
CA ARG A 191 34.44 -11.27 -17.54
C ARG A 191 34.22 -11.72 -19.00
N GLY A 192 33.44 -10.93 -19.74
CA GLY A 192 33.01 -11.22 -21.13
C GLY A 192 31.51 -11.04 -21.35
N VAL A 193 30.69 -11.19 -20.29
CA VAL A 193 29.22 -11.11 -20.36
C VAL A 193 28.64 -9.88 -19.62
N SER A 194 29.52 -8.97 -19.22
CA SER A 194 29.27 -7.92 -18.21
C SER A 194 28.41 -6.74 -18.67
N SER A 195 28.27 -6.45 -19.96
CA SER A 195 27.45 -5.29 -20.38
C SER A 195 25.96 -5.63 -20.34
N ALA A 196 25.57 -6.78 -20.90
CA ALA A 196 24.16 -7.20 -20.97
C ALA A 196 23.51 -7.39 -19.58
N ILE A 197 24.19 -8.07 -18.65
CA ILE A 197 23.69 -8.24 -17.27
C ILE A 197 23.61 -6.91 -16.52
N ARG A 198 24.51 -5.97 -16.80
CA ARG A 198 24.52 -4.64 -16.17
C ARG A 198 23.42 -3.73 -16.73
N ASP A 199 22.96 -3.98 -17.95
CA ASP A 199 21.84 -3.28 -18.58
C ASP A 199 20.48 -3.96 -18.30
N ASP A 200 20.44 -5.27 -18.03
CA ASP A 200 19.22 -6.04 -17.69
C ASP A 200 18.91 -6.09 -16.19
N LEU A 201 19.92 -5.98 -15.30
CA LEU A 201 19.64 -5.69 -13.90
C LEU A 201 19.19 -4.23 -13.79
N PRO A 202 18.10 -3.94 -13.06
CA PRO A 202 17.64 -2.56 -12.90
C PRO A 202 18.82 -1.70 -12.45
N ARG A 203 19.13 -0.66 -13.23
CA ARG A 203 20.07 0.36 -12.79
C ARG A 203 19.59 0.81 -11.42
N THR A 204 20.51 0.92 -10.48
CA THR A 204 20.23 1.25 -9.07
C THR A 204 19.49 2.57 -8.86
N SER A 205 19.20 3.35 -9.91
CA SER A 205 18.27 4.47 -9.88
C SER A 205 16.80 4.04 -9.77
N ASP A 206 16.46 2.82 -10.18
CA ASP A 206 15.08 2.31 -10.27
C ASP A 206 14.75 1.38 -9.09
N LEU A 207 15.30 1.67 -7.90
CA LEU A 207 15.25 0.91 -6.65
C LEU A 207 13.83 0.77 -6.01
N ILE A 208 12.78 0.82 -6.83
CA ILE A 208 11.41 0.47 -6.47
C ILE A 208 11.15 -1.04 -6.64
N GLY A 209 11.95 -1.75 -7.45
CA GLY A 209 11.90 -3.20 -7.56
C GLY A 209 13.25 -3.83 -7.24
N LEU A 210 13.33 -4.66 -6.21
CA LEU A 210 14.20 -5.83 -6.34
C LEU A 210 13.79 -6.51 -7.65
N PRO A 211 14.73 -6.87 -8.55
CA PRO A 211 14.35 -7.68 -9.68
C PRO A 211 13.61 -8.91 -9.13
N SER A 212 12.40 -9.15 -9.63
CA SER A 212 11.67 -10.36 -9.25
C SER A 212 12.59 -11.56 -9.48
N MET A 213 12.41 -12.66 -8.74
CA MET A 213 13.17 -13.89 -9.01
C MET A 213 13.11 -14.28 -10.49
N THR A 214 11.98 -14.03 -11.14
CA THR A 214 11.81 -14.18 -12.59
C THR A 214 12.71 -13.25 -13.40
N THR A 215 12.88 -11.99 -13.00
CA THR A 215 13.78 -11.03 -13.67
C THR A 215 15.25 -11.46 -13.53
N VAL A 216 15.66 -11.90 -12.33
CA VAL A 216 17.02 -12.40 -12.10
C VAL A 216 17.26 -13.69 -12.91
N LEU A 217 16.33 -14.64 -12.85
CA LEU A 217 16.40 -15.89 -13.59
C LEU A 217 16.35 -15.68 -15.12
N SER A 218 15.56 -14.72 -15.62
CA SER A 218 15.51 -14.38 -17.04
C SER A 218 16.83 -13.75 -17.52
N ALA A 219 17.38 -12.79 -16.77
CA ALA A 219 18.69 -12.21 -17.08
C ALA A 219 19.80 -13.28 -17.07
N MET A 220 19.69 -14.26 -16.17
CA MET A 220 20.61 -15.41 -16.11
C MET A 220 20.35 -16.45 -17.21
N ALA A 221 19.10 -16.69 -17.62
CA ALA A 221 18.76 -17.62 -18.69
C ALA A 221 19.25 -17.11 -20.05
N VAL A 222 19.15 -15.80 -20.30
CA VAL A 222 19.79 -15.12 -21.42
C VAL A 222 21.30 -15.36 -21.38
N HIS A 223 21.92 -15.27 -20.20
CA HIS A 223 23.36 -15.56 -20.01
C HIS A 223 23.73 -17.03 -20.30
N THR A 224 22.89 -18.00 -19.94
CA THR A 224 23.12 -19.43 -20.25
C THR A 224 23.00 -19.69 -21.76
N GLN A 225 22.02 -19.08 -22.43
CA GLN A 225 21.85 -19.21 -23.89
C GLN A 225 23.01 -18.58 -24.67
N VAL A 226 23.51 -17.40 -24.27
CA VAL A 226 24.65 -16.75 -24.93
C VAL A 226 25.93 -17.60 -24.80
N ASN A 227 26.13 -18.32 -23.69
CA ASN A 227 27.26 -19.24 -23.52
C ASN A 227 27.13 -20.53 -24.35
N THR A 228 25.92 -21.02 -24.65
CA THR A 228 25.74 -22.22 -25.48
C THR A 228 26.08 -22.01 -26.97
N TYR A 229 26.09 -20.75 -27.44
CA TYR A 229 26.42 -20.42 -28.84
C TYR A 229 27.88 -19.96 -29.06
N SER A 230 28.70 -19.84 -28.00
CA SER A 230 30.13 -19.60 -28.11
C SER A 230 30.89 -20.90 -27.87
N PRO A 231 31.73 -21.39 -28.81
CA PRO A 231 32.41 -22.69 -28.69
C PRO A 231 33.65 -22.59 -27.78
N ILE A 232 33.50 -22.00 -26.60
CA ILE A 232 34.51 -22.05 -25.54
C ILE A 232 34.13 -23.21 -24.64
N THR A 233 34.92 -24.28 -24.71
CA THR A 233 34.78 -25.47 -23.87
C THR A 233 35.09 -25.07 -22.42
N LEU A 234 34.05 -24.71 -21.66
CA LEU A 234 34.18 -24.40 -20.24
C LEU A 234 34.56 -25.66 -19.47
N VAL A 235 35.55 -25.56 -18.60
CA VAL A 235 36.04 -26.70 -17.79
C VAL A 235 35.04 -26.95 -16.65
N PRO A 236 34.77 -28.19 -16.19
CA PRO A 236 33.80 -28.47 -15.12
C PRO A 236 34.00 -27.66 -13.83
N ALA A 237 35.23 -27.28 -13.49
CA ALA A 237 35.55 -26.42 -12.36
C ALA A 237 35.01 -24.98 -12.53
N GLU A 238 34.96 -24.48 -13.76
CA GLU A 238 34.39 -23.17 -14.07
C GLU A 238 32.87 -23.21 -13.95
N ILE A 239 32.21 -24.31 -14.37
CA ILE A 239 30.75 -24.48 -14.22
C ILE A 239 30.36 -24.47 -12.73
N GLY A 240 31.04 -25.25 -11.88
CA GLY A 240 30.77 -25.27 -10.44
C GLY A 240 31.04 -23.92 -9.73
N ALA A 241 32.05 -23.16 -10.19
CA ALA A 241 32.31 -21.82 -9.67
C ALA A 241 31.22 -20.81 -10.04
N ARG A 242 30.58 -20.98 -11.22
CA ARG A 242 29.48 -20.12 -11.70
C ARG A 242 28.17 -20.40 -10.97
N GLU A 243 27.80 -21.66 -10.78
CA GLU A 243 26.63 -22.06 -9.98
C GLU A 243 26.75 -21.56 -8.53
N SER A 244 27.92 -21.75 -7.92
CA SER A 244 28.21 -21.22 -6.58
C SER A 244 28.09 -19.69 -6.47
N ALA A 245 28.37 -18.94 -7.55
CA ALA A 245 28.23 -17.49 -7.56
C ALA A 245 26.77 -17.04 -7.72
N ALA A 246 25.97 -17.76 -8.50
CA ALA A 246 24.53 -17.55 -8.61
C ALA A 246 23.82 -17.80 -7.28
N ASP A 247 24.13 -18.92 -6.63
CA ASP A 247 23.56 -19.29 -5.33
C ASP A 247 23.84 -18.23 -4.25
N ARG A 248 25.00 -17.58 -4.30
CA ARG A 248 25.32 -16.44 -3.42
C ARG A 248 24.41 -15.24 -3.66
N VAL A 249 24.07 -14.93 -4.91
CA VAL A 249 23.14 -13.82 -5.22
C VAL A 249 21.73 -14.16 -4.73
N PHE A 250 21.25 -15.38 -5.00
CA PHE A 250 19.93 -15.83 -4.54
C PHE A 250 19.81 -15.89 -3.02
N GLY A 251 20.79 -16.46 -2.35
CA GLY A 251 20.80 -16.55 -0.89
C GLY A 251 20.78 -15.18 -0.19
N VAL A 252 21.23 -14.11 -0.87
CA VAL A 252 21.12 -12.74 -0.36
C VAL A 252 19.73 -12.15 -0.61
N VAL A 253 19.10 -12.45 -1.76
CA VAL A 253 17.74 -11.99 -2.08
C VAL A 253 16.72 -12.53 -1.06
N ASP A 254 16.85 -13.80 -0.67
CA ASP A 254 15.96 -14.44 0.31
C ASP A 254 16.09 -13.88 1.73
N GLN A 255 17.14 -13.11 2.00
CA GLN A 255 17.41 -12.52 3.31
C GLN A 255 16.94 -11.06 3.43
N PHE A 256 16.34 -10.49 2.36
CA PHE A 256 15.74 -9.16 2.46
C PHE A 256 14.59 -9.16 3.46
N PRO A 257 14.47 -8.08 4.26
CA PRO A 257 13.47 -8.00 5.31
C PRO A 257 12.06 -7.99 4.74
N LEU A 258 11.14 -8.64 5.45
CA LEU A 258 9.71 -8.43 5.32
C LEU A 258 9.22 -7.54 6.47
N TRP A 259 8.24 -6.68 6.20
CA TRP A 259 7.70 -5.74 7.18
C TRP A 259 7.18 -6.45 8.43
N LYS A 260 6.56 -7.62 8.23
CA LYS A 260 6.04 -8.50 9.29
C LYS A 260 7.12 -9.05 10.23
N ASP A 261 8.39 -9.03 9.84
CA ASP A 261 9.49 -9.52 10.69
C ASP A 261 9.77 -8.58 11.88
N PHE A 262 9.11 -7.41 11.91
CA PHE A 262 9.32 -6.34 12.88
C PHE A 262 8.01 -5.80 13.51
N LEU A 263 6.90 -6.53 13.34
CA LEU A 263 5.62 -6.28 14.00
C LEU A 263 5.56 -6.99 15.37
#